data_AF-A0A354BJE2-F1
#
_entry.id   AF-A0A354BJE2-F1
#
_cell.length_a   1.000
_cell.length_b   1.000
_cell.length_c   1.000
_cell.angle_alpha   90.00
_cell.angle_beta   90.00
_cell.angle_gamma   90.00
#
_symmetry.space_group_name_H-M   'P 1'
#
loop_
_entity.id
_entity.type
_entity.pdbx_description
1 polymer ?
#
loop_
_entity_poly.entity_id
_entity_poly.type
_entity_poly.pdbx_seq_one_letter_code
_entity_poly.pdbx_strand_id
1 'polypeptide(L)'
;MTLPIPPSDSLYKFAAIGGIVIVVLSMYVPWKMKSDLAIELLEINLSLDKLTIESEGLKRAHEHRVEGLENLVVARAELERLQGMINKNSGIEKKYLDPKEIKKQLKELQARQAVDIAQLEKLNDMNARAESDVDKYSLIFSKMINLSGKAKFLTAQSDVVNQCSWFTLGIGIMMMRFGFWNWYWKSQVHQDSIARNQAAQWVVTRVSKYEKEEIPGWTGFDNFVGRDLMGSLPVG
;
A
#
# COMPACT_ATOMS: atom_id res chain seq x y z
N MET A 1 -28.51 -53.69 -1.40
CA MET A 1 -27.19 -53.44 -0.82
C MET A 1 -27.26 -52.15 -0.04
N THR A 2 -27.06 -52.20 1.27
CA THR A 2 -27.00 -51.01 2.13
C THR A 2 -25.56 -50.49 2.13
N LEU A 3 -25.34 -49.27 1.66
CA LEU A 3 -24.03 -48.62 1.75
C LEU A 3 -23.71 -48.36 3.24
N PRO A 4 -22.50 -48.71 3.72
CA PRO A 4 -22.11 -48.43 5.09
C PRO A 4 -22.09 -46.91 5.30
N ILE A 5 -22.84 -46.45 6.31
CA ILE A 5 -22.87 -45.03 6.68
C ILE A 5 -21.54 -44.75 7.40
N PRO A 6 -20.66 -43.89 6.85
CA PRO A 6 -19.41 -43.56 7.51
C PRO A 6 -19.70 -42.92 8.88
N PRO A 7 -18.78 -43.03 9.85
CA PRO A 7 -18.93 -42.41 11.17
C PRO A 7 -19.04 -40.87 10.99
N SER A 8 -20.28 -40.38 10.90
CA SER A 8 -20.56 -39.02 10.42
C SER A 8 -20.16 -37.92 11.41
N ASP A 9 -19.93 -38.28 12.68
CA ASP A 9 -19.61 -37.32 13.74
C ASP A 9 -18.21 -36.70 13.60
N SER A 10 -17.22 -37.47 13.13
CA SER A 10 -15.87 -36.95 12.90
C SER A 10 -15.82 -35.96 11.74
N LEU A 11 -16.68 -36.15 10.72
CA LEU A 11 -16.71 -35.30 9.52
C LEU A 11 -17.21 -33.88 9.85
N TYR A 12 -18.26 -33.74 10.66
CA TYR A 12 -18.80 -32.42 11.00
C TYR A 12 -17.88 -31.62 11.92
N LYS A 13 -17.23 -32.29 12.88
CA LYS A 13 -16.20 -31.70 13.73
C LYS A 13 -15.00 -31.25 12.90
N PHE A 14 -14.56 -32.08 11.96
CA PHE A 14 -13.48 -31.72 11.04
C PHE A 14 -13.85 -30.51 10.17
N ALA A 15 -15.07 -30.47 9.63
CA ALA A 15 -15.53 -29.32 8.85
C ALA A 15 -15.60 -28.02 9.69
N ALA A 16 -16.05 -28.12 10.94
CA ALA A 16 -16.09 -26.98 11.86
C ALA A 16 -14.68 -26.45 12.18
N ILE A 17 -13.77 -27.34 12.58
CA ILE A 17 -12.37 -27.00 12.89
C ILE A 17 -11.65 -26.47 11.65
N GLY A 18 -11.83 -27.11 10.49
CA GLY A 18 -11.28 -26.66 9.22
C GLY A 18 -11.77 -25.26 8.85
N GLY A 19 -13.07 -24.97 9.04
CA GLY A 19 -13.63 -23.64 8.87
C GLY A 19 -12.97 -22.60 9.77
N ILE A 20 -12.78 -22.92 11.06
CA ILE A 20 -12.08 -22.04 12.02
C ILE A 20 -10.65 -21.76 11.56
N VAL A 21 -9.90 -22.78 11.15
CA VAL A 21 -8.52 -22.63 10.66
C VAL A 21 -8.49 -21.74 9.42
N ILE A 22 -9.42 -21.92 8.47
CA ILE A 22 -9.53 -21.07 7.29
C ILE A 22 -9.78 -19.62 7.72
N VAL A 23 -10.71 -19.36 8.66
CA VAL A 23 -11.00 -18.01 9.16
C VAL A 23 -9.74 -17.34 9.73
N VAL A 24 -9.01 -18.03 10.60
CA VAL A 24 -7.77 -17.51 11.20
C VAL A 24 -6.72 -17.22 10.14
N LEU A 25 -6.49 -18.14 9.20
CA LEU A 25 -5.52 -17.94 8.11
C LEU A 25 -5.94 -16.82 7.15
N SER A 26 -7.24 -16.66 6.89
CA SER A 26 -7.80 -15.62 6.02
C SER A 26 -7.63 -14.21 6.62
N MET A 27 -7.42 -14.11 7.94
CA MET A 27 -7.07 -12.86 8.61
C MET A 27 -5.55 -12.66 8.66
N TYR A 28 -4.81 -13.68 9.08
CA TYR A 28 -3.38 -13.57 9.33
C TYR A 28 -2.56 -13.38 8.04
N VAL A 29 -2.80 -14.19 7.00
CA VAL A 29 -2.01 -14.16 5.76
C VAL A 29 -2.16 -12.81 5.03
N PRO A 30 -3.39 -12.30 4.80
CA PRO A 30 -3.57 -11.02 4.13
C PRO A 30 -3.05 -9.84 4.94
N TRP A 31 -3.13 -9.90 6.28
CA TRP A 31 -2.55 -8.88 7.14
C TRP A 31 -1.03 -8.78 6.95
N LYS A 32 -0.33 -9.93 6.97
CA LYS A 32 1.12 -9.96 6.72
C LYS A 32 1.47 -9.45 5.32
N MET A 33 0.80 -9.96 4.28
CA MET A 33 1.04 -9.52 2.90
C MET A 33 0.79 -8.02 2.71
N LYS A 34 -0.28 -7.48 3.30
CA LYS A 34 -0.56 -6.03 3.25
C LYS A 34 0.49 -5.21 3.97
N SER A 35 1.03 -5.71 5.09
CA SER A 35 2.14 -5.04 5.78
C SER A 35 3.38 -4.95 4.89
N ASP A 36 3.75 -6.05 4.24
CA ASP A 36 4.92 -6.09 3.34
C ASP A 36 4.71 -5.16 2.13
N LEU A 37 3.53 -5.20 1.50
CA LEU A 37 3.16 -4.31 0.40
C LEU A 37 3.13 -2.83 0.82
N ALA A 38 2.67 -2.53 2.03
CA ALA A 38 2.63 -1.16 2.53
C ALA A 38 4.03 -0.58 2.77
N ILE A 39 4.97 -1.40 3.26
CA ILE A 39 6.37 -1.01 3.42
C ILE A 39 7.00 -0.74 2.04
N GLU A 40 6.81 -1.64 1.07
CA GLU A 40 7.34 -1.45 -0.28
C GLU A 40 6.77 -0.21 -0.97
N LEU A 41 5.47 0.05 -0.81
CA LEU A 41 4.81 1.23 -1.35
C LEU A 41 5.32 2.52 -0.69
N LEU A 42 5.61 2.50 0.62
CA LEU A 42 6.24 3.61 1.32
C LEU A 42 7.63 3.91 0.79
N GLU A 43 8.47 2.89 0.59
CA GLU A 43 9.82 3.05 0.03
C GLU A 43 9.80 3.64 -1.39
N ILE A 44 8.85 3.21 -2.22
CA ILE A 44 8.65 3.75 -3.57
C ILE A 44 8.22 5.22 -3.51
N ASN A 45 7.29 5.58 -2.62
CA ASN A 45 6.84 6.96 -2.47
C ASN A 45 7.98 7.87 -2.00
N LEU A 46 8.79 7.45 -1.02
CA LEU A 46 9.98 8.18 -0.60
C LEU A 46 10.99 8.36 -1.75
N SER A 47 11.13 7.34 -2.61
CA SER A 47 11.99 7.42 -3.79
C SER A 47 11.44 8.39 -4.85
N LEU A 48 10.12 8.42 -5.05
CA LEU A 48 9.44 9.37 -5.92
C LEU A 48 9.59 10.80 -5.41
N ASP A 49 9.41 11.02 -4.11
CA ASP A 49 9.57 12.34 -3.49
C ASP A 49 11.01 12.85 -3.65
N LYS A 50 11.99 11.99 -3.41
CA LYS A 50 13.40 12.31 -3.63
C LYS A 50 13.69 12.72 -5.08
N LEU A 51 13.19 11.94 -6.05
CA LEU A 51 13.37 12.25 -7.48
C LEU A 51 12.62 13.52 -7.88
N THR A 52 11.47 13.80 -7.27
CA THR A 52 10.70 15.03 -7.51
C THR A 52 11.52 16.25 -7.07
N ILE A 53 12.07 16.21 -5.86
CA ILE A 53 12.95 17.28 -5.35
C ILE A 53 14.19 17.46 -6.23
N GLU A 54 14.81 16.36 -6.66
CA GLU A 54 15.96 16.40 -7.58
C GLU A 54 15.60 17.02 -8.93
N SER A 55 14.44 16.66 -9.48
CA SER A 55 13.94 17.21 -10.74
C SER A 55 13.64 18.71 -10.64
N GLU A 56 13.07 19.17 -9.52
CA GLU A 56 12.82 20.58 -9.26
C GLU A 56 14.13 21.37 -9.11
N GLY A 57 15.12 20.80 -8.42
CA GLY A 57 16.44 21.39 -8.29
C GLY A 57 17.13 21.57 -9.63
N LEU A 58 17.08 20.55 -10.49
CA LEU A 58 17.61 20.61 -11.86
C LEU A 58 16.86 21.63 -12.71
N LYS A 59 15.53 21.68 -12.61
CA LYS A 59 14.71 22.65 -13.34
C LYS A 59 15.06 24.08 -12.96
N ARG A 60 15.16 24.40 -11.67
CA ARG A 60 15.57 25.73 -11.20
C ARG A 60 16.99 26.08 -11.65
N ALA A 61 17.92 25.12 -11.60
CA ALA A 61 19.28 25.32 -12.09
C ALA A 61 19.32 25.60 -13.60
N HIS A 62 18.47 24.92 -14.38
CA HIS A 62 18.32 25.17 -15.81
C HIS A 62 17.73 26.56 -16.08
N GLU A 63 16.65 26.92 -15.40
CA GLU A 63 16.00 28.25 -15.52
C GLU A 63 17.00 29.39 -15.25
N HIS A 64 17.79 29.32 -14.18
CA HIS A 64 18.83 30.31 -13.89
C HIS A 64 19.93 30.38 -14.97
N ARG A 65 20.25 29.26 -15.62
CA ARG A 65 21.24 29.25 -16.72
C ARG A 65 20.67 29.85 -17.99
N VAL A 66 19.41 29.56 -18.31
CA VAL A 66 18.71 30.15 -19.45
C VAL A 66 18.60 31.67 -19.28
N GLU A 67 18.23 32.14 -18.09
CA GLU A 67 18.24 33.58 -17.76
C GLU A 67 19.64 34.20 -17.93
N GLY A 68 20.68 33.49 -17.49
CA GLY A 68 22.08 33.90 -17.72
C GLY A 68 22.44 33.98 -19.20
N LEU A 69 21.99 33.03 -20.01
CA LEU A 69 22.18 33.00 -21.46
C LEU A 69 21.46 34.16 -22.16
N GLU A 70 20.21 34.43 -21.79
CA GLU A 70 19.44 35.56 -22.33
C GLU A 70 20.14 36.90 -22.07
N ASN A 71 20.63 37.11 -20.84
CA ASN A 71 21.41 38.29 -20.49
C ASN A 71 22.69 38.44 -21.33
N LEU A 72 23.39 37.34 -21.61
CA LEU A 72 24.57 37.34 -22.48
C LEU A 72 24.23 37.64 -23.95
N VAL A 73 23.13 37.11 -24.46
CA VAL A 73 22.65 37.38 -25.82
C VAL A 73 22.28 38.86 -25.99
N VAL A 74 21.59 39.44 -25.00
CA VAL A 74 21.26 40.88 -24.99
C VAL A 74 22.54 41.73 -24.94
N ALA A 75 23.50 41.39 -24.08
CA ALA A 75 24.78 42.09 -24.01
C ALA A 75 25.55 42.04 -25.33
N ARG A 76 25.54 40.87 -26.01
CA ARG A 76 26.15 40.70 -27.33
C ARG A 76 25.50 41.57 -28.40
N ALA A 77 24.16 41.62 -28.44
CA ALA A 77 23.43 42.44 -29.39
C ALA A 77 23.77 43.94 -29.24
N GLU A 78 23.93 44.42 -28.00
CA GLU A 78 24.34 45.80 -27.74
C GLU A 78 25.79 46.07 -28.17
N LEU A 79 26.71 45.12 -27.95
CA LEU A 79 28.08 45.22 -28.45
C LEU A 79 28.14 45.29 -29.98
N GLU A 80 27.37 44.45 -30.68
CA GLU A 80 27.26 44.48 -32.15
C GLU A 80 26.72 45.83 -32.64
N ARG A 81 25.74 46.41 -31.93
CA ARG A 81 25.23 47.75 -32.21
C ARG A 81 26.31 48.82 -32.04
N LEU A 82 27.07 48.79 -30.94
CA LEU A 82 28.18 49.72 -30.69
C LEU A 82 29.28 49.59 -31.76
N GLN A 83 29.65 48.37 -32.14
CA GLN A 83 30.62 48.12 -33.23
C GLN A 83 30.12 48.67 -34.57
N GLY A 84 28.83 48.50 -34.87
CA GLY A 84 28.20 49.09 -36.06
C GLY A 84 28.30 50.61 -36.11
N MET A 85 28.16 51.29 -34.97
CA MET A 85 28.34 52.74 -34.87
C MET A 85 29.79 53.19 -35.06
N ILE A 86 30.76 52.46 -34.48
CA ILE A 86 32.19 52.72 -34.68
C ILE A 86 32.56 52.57 -36.16
N ASN A 87 32.11 51.49 -36.81
CA ASN A 87 32.41 51.25 -38.22
C ASN A 87 31.84 52.35 -39.12
N LYS A 88 30.62 52.84 -38.85
CA LYS A 88 30.03 53.97 -39.59
C LYS A 88 30.83 55.26 -39.41
N ASN A 89 31.29 55.57 -38.19
CA ASN A 89 32.07 56.78 -37.92
C ASN A 89 33.50 56.72 -38.50
N SER A 90 34.12 55.53 -38.55
CA SER A 90 35.46 55.34 -39.10
C SER A 90 35.57 55.67 -40.61
N GLY A 91 34.45 55.68 -41.33
CA GLY A 91 34.39 56.10 -42.74
C GLY A 91 34.57 57.61 -42.93
N ILE A 92 34.38 58.43 -41.90
CA ILE A 92 34.40 59.90 -41.98
C ILE A 92 35.81 60.47 -41.69
N GLU A 93 36.69 59.71 -41.03
CA GLU A 93 37.93 60.22 -40.44
C GLU A 93 39.24 59.83 -41.13
N LYS A 94 39.21 59.11 -42.27
CA LYS A 94 40.43 58.64 -42.97
C LYS A 94 41.37 59.74 -43.51
N LYS A 95 41.10 61.03 -43.30
CA LYS A 95 41.89 62.13 -43.86
C LYS A 95 42.98 62.70 -42.95
N TYR A 96 42.99 62.46 -41.63
CA TYR A 96 43.97 63.11 -40.72
C TYR A 96 44.28 62.35 -39.39
N LEU A 97 44.36 61.02 -39.36
CA LEU A 97 44.74 60.32 -38.11
C LEU A 97 46.25 59.98 -38.03
N ASP A 98 46.85 60.36 -36.90
CA ASP A 98 48.21 60.03 -36.49
C ASP A 98 48.36 58.49 -36.34
N PRO A 99 49.36 57.86 -36.98
CA PRO A 99 49.61 56.40 -36.88
C PRO A 99 49.74 55.87 -35.45
N LYS A 100 50.10 56.70 -34.45
CA LYS A 100 50.08 56.29 -33.03
C LYS A 100 48.67 55.99 -32.53
N GLU A 101 47.68 56.78 -32.91
CA GLU A 101 46.30 56.61 -32.45
C GLU A 101 45.67 55.36 -33.07
N ILE A 102 45.99 55.06 -34.33
CA ILE A 102 45.58 53.82 -35.00
C ILE A 102 46.11 52.59 -34.25
N LYS A 103 47.38 52.62 -33.82
CA LYS A 103 47.97 51.49 -33.09
C LYS A 103 47.32 51.28 -31.72
N LYS A 104 46.90 52.35 -31.05
CA LYS A 104 46.17 52.30 -29.79
C LYS A 104 44.76 51.72 -29.99
N GLN A 105 44.02 52.19 -31.00
CA GLN A 105 42.69 51.67 -31.35
C GLN A 105 42.75 50.19 -31.75
N LEU A 106 43.77 49.78 -32.51
CA LEU A 106 43.98 48.37 -32.87
C LEU A 106 44.17 47.50 -31.63
N LYS A 107 44.94 47.98 -30.65
CA LYS A 107 45.17 47.27 -29.38
C LYS A 107 43.89 47.17 -28.55
N GLU A 108 43.07 48.22 -28.52
CA GLU A 108 41.75 48.19 -27.87
C GLU A 108 40.78 47.23 -28.56
N LEU A 109 40.78 47.18 -29.90
CA LEU A 109 39.98 46.23 -30.68
C LEU A 109 40.40 44.78 -30.42
N GLN A 110 41.71 44.51 -30.41
CA GLN A 110 42.23 43.17 -30.08
C GLN A 110 41.86 42.76 -28.65
N ALA A 111 41.92 43.69 -27.70
CA ALA A 111 41.47 43.42 -26.33
C ALA A 111 39.98 43.09 -26.26
N ARG A 112 39.13 43.82 -27.00
CA ARG A 112 37.69 43.51 -27.09
C ARG A 112 37.42 42.17 -27.75
N GLN A 113 38.09 41.87 -28.86
CA GLN A 113 37.93 40.59 -29.56
C GLN A 113 38.33 39.40 -28.68
N ALA A 114 39.39 39.54 -27.86
CA ALA A 114 39.76 38.52 -26.89
C ALA A 114 38.68 38.31 -25.81
N VAL A 115 38.03 39.38 -25.35
CA VAL A 115 36.89 39.29 -24.41
C VAL A 115 35.70 38.58 -25.06
N ASP A 116 35.38 38.88 -26.31
CA ASP A 116 34.26 38.25 -27.04
C ASP A 116 34.50 36.74 -27.25
N ILE A 117 35.74 36.35 -27.59
CA ILE A 117 36.12 34.93 -27.73
C ILE A 117 35.94 34.20 -26.39
N ALA A 118 36.40 34.79 -25.28
CA ALA A 118 36.24 34.20 -23.95
C ALA A 118 34.76 34.10 -23.53
N GLN A 119 33.92 35.06 -23.92
CA GLN A 119 32.48 35.00 -23.68
C GLN A 119 31.80 33.90 -24.50
N LEU A 120 32.19 33.71 -25.77
CA LEU A 120 31.68 32.64 -26.64
C LEU A 120 32.07 31.26 -26.13
N GLU A 121 33.31 31.06 -25.68
CA GLU A 121 33.73 29.80 -25.05
C GLU A 121 32.88 29.50 -23.81
N LYS A 122 32.67 30.50 -22.95
CA LYS A 122 31.78 30.36 -21.78
C LYS A 122 30.34 30.01 -22.18
N LEU A 123 29.84 30.54 -23.28
CA LEU A 123 28.47 30.30 -23.77
C LEU A 123 28.33 28.87 -24.32
N ASN A 124 29.31 28.40 -25.07
CA ASN A 124 29.38 27.01 -25.53
C ASN A 124 29.47 26.03 -24.35
N ASP A 125 30.29 26.33 -23.34
CA ASP A 125 30.36 25.54 -22.11
C ASP A 125 29.03 25.50 -21.35
N MET A 126 28.33 26.63 -21.26
CA MET A 126 27.00 26.70 -20.65
C MET A 126 25.97 25.88 -21.44
N ASN A 127 26.02 25.92 -22.78
CA ASN A 127 25.13 25.16 -23.63
C ASN A 127 25.38 23.65 -23.52
N ALA A 128 26.64 23.20 -23.57
CA ALA A 128 26.99 21.79 -23.39
C ALA A 128 26.53 21.25 -22.02
N ARG A 129 26.62 22.06 -20.96
CA ARG A 129 26.09 21.70 -19.64
C ARG A 129 24.57 21.68 -19.61
N ALA A 130 23.89 22.55 -20.35
CA ALA A 130 22.43 22.58 -20.45
C ALA A 130 21.91 21.31 -21.16
N GLU A 131 22.55 20.89 -22.25
CA GLU A 131 22.24 19.63 -22.94
C GLU A 131 22.39 18.42 -21.99
N SER A 132 23.49 18.36 -21.23
CA SER A 132 23.68 17.30 -20.23
C SER A 132 22.59 17.29 -19.14
N ASP A 133 22.06 18.45 -18.75
CA ASP A 133 21.00 18.52 -17.74
C ASP A 133 19.64 18.10 -18.30
N VAL A 134 19.37 18.31 -19.60
CA VAL A 134 18.19 17.76 -20.29
C VAL A 134 18.21 16.24 -20.27
N ASP A 135 19.37 15.63 -20.56
CA ASP A 135 19.53 14.17 -20.52
C ASP A 135 19.25 13.62 -19.12
N LYS A 136 19.81 14.26 -18.08
CA LYS A 136 19.54 13.88 -16.68
C LYS A 136 18.06 14.01 -16.32
N TYR A 137 17.41 15.08 -16.76
CA TYR A 137 15.98 15.28 -16.52
C TYR A 137 15.15 14.16 -17.17
N SER A 138 15.46 13.79 -18.42
CA SER A 138 14.78 12.69 -19.11
C SER A 138 14.96 11.35 -18.37
N LEU A 139 16.16 11.10 -17.84
CA LEU A 139 16.46 9.91 -17.04
C LEU A 139 15.67 9.89 -15.74
N ILE A 140 15.63 11.00 -15.00
CA ILE A 140 14.85 11.12 -13.76
C ILE A 140 13.37 10.90 -14.05
N PHE A 141 12.84 11.53 -15.10
CA PHE A 141 11.45 11.39 -15.49
C PHE A 141 11.07 9.94 -15.84
N SER A 142 11.93 9.24 -16.58
CA SER A 142 11.72 7.82 -16.89
C SER A 142 11.68 6.93 -15.63
N LYS A 143 12.55 7.20 -14.64
CA LYS A 143 12.55 6.51 -13.35
C LYS A 143 11.28 6.80 -12.56
N MET A 144 10.81 8.05 -12.57
CA MET A 144 9.55 8.43 -11.92
C MET A 144 8.35 7.71 -12.54
N ILE A 145 8.28 7.60 -13.87
CA ILE A 145 7.23 6.84 -14.55
C ILE A 145 7.26 5.37 -14.14
N ASN A 146 8.45 4.76 -14.13
CA ASN A 146 8.60 3.35 -13.75
C ASN A 146 8.15 3.10 -12.30
N LEU A 147 8.64 3.92 -11.35
CA LEU A 147 8.28 3.83 -9.95
C LEU A 147 6.78 4.10 -9.71
N SER A 148 6.20 5.07 -10.41
CA SER A 148 4.76 5.32 -10.35
C SER A 148 3.93 4.14 -10.88
N GLY A 149 4.39 3.52 -11.97
CA GLY A 149 3.80 2.29 -12.50
C GLY A 149 3.86 1.14 -11.48
N LYS A 150 5.02 0.97 -10.83
CA LYS A 150 5.21 -0.03 -9.76
C LYS A 150 4.30 0.24 -8.56
N ALA A 151 4.19 1.49 -8.11
CA ALA A 151 3.30 1.86 -7.01
C ALA A 151 1.83 1.52 -7.34
N LYS A 152 1.35 1.87 -8.54
CA LYS A 152 0.00 1.51 -8.99
C LYS A 152 -0.23 0.00 -9.03
N PHE A 153 0.77 -0.76 -9.49
CA PHE A 153 0.72 -2.22 -9.49
C PHE A 153 0.61 -2.79 -8.07
N LEU A 154 1.41 -2.31 -7.11
CA LEU A 154 1.34 -2.75 -5.71
C LEU A 154 0.01 -2.40 -5.06
N THR A 155 -0.56 -1.22 -5.35
CA THR A 155 -1.91 -0.85 -4.89
C THR A 155 -2.95 -1.84 -5.43
N ALA A 156 -2.91 -2.15 -6.73
CA ALA A 156 -3.81 -3.13 -7.33
C ALA A 156 -3.63 -4.53 -6.72
N GLN A 157 -2.39 -4.94 -6.43
CA GLN A 157 -2.11 -6.21 -5.75
C GLN A 157 -2.69 -6.24 -4.33
N SER A 158 -2.60 -5.14 -3.58
CA SER A 158 -3.23 -5.00 -2.26
C SER A 158 -4.75 -5.14 -2.33
N ASP A 159 -5.39 -4.58 -3.36
CA ASP A 159 -6.83 -4.70 -3.59
C ASP A 159 -7.24 -6.14 -3.90
N VAL A 160 -6.47 -6.85 -4.74
CA VAL A 160 -6.68 -8.27 -5.02
C VAL A 160 -6.55 -9.11 -3.74
N VAL A 161 -5.50 -8.88 -2.94
CA VAL A 161 -5.31 -9.56 -1.64
C VAL A 161 -6.50 -9.31 -0.72
N ASN A 162 -7.04 -8.09 -0.70
CA ASN A 162 -8.23 -7.76 0.09
C ASN A 162 -9.47 -8.54 -0.38
N GLN A 163 -9.72 -8.59 -1.69
CA GLN A 163 -10.86 -9.33 -2.26
C GLN A 163 -10.75 -10.84 -1.98
N CYS A 164 -9.57 -11.42 -2.18
CA CYS A 164 -9.30 -12.82 -1.86
C CYS A 164 -9.49 -13.12 -0.36
N SER A 165 -9.07 -12.21 0.53
CA SER A 165 -9.28 -12.34 1.98
C SER A 165 -10.76 -12.40 2.34
N TRP A 166 -11.57 -11.49 1.82
CA TRP A 166 -13.02 -11.49 2.08
C TRP A 166 -13.71 -12.75 1.56
N PHE A 167 -13.32 -13.22 0.38
CA PHE A 167 -13.86 -14.43 -0.20
C PHE A 167 -13.51 -15.68 0.63
N THR A 168 -12.23 -15.85 0.99
CA THR A 168 -11.77 -16.99 1.80
C THR A 168 -12.34 -16.98 3.22
N LEU A 169 -12.46 -15.78 3.83
CA LEU A 169 -13.14 -15.60 5.11
C LEU A 169 -14.60 -16.05 5.04
N GLY A 170 -15.32 -15.69 3.97
CA GLY A 170 -16.70 -16.11 3.74
C GLY A 170 -16.85 -17.63 3.67
N ILE A 171 -15.94 -18.30 2.94
CA ILE A 171 -15.89 -19.77 2.86
C ILE A 171 -15.64 -20.39 4.23
N GLY A 172 -14.66 -19.86 4.99
CA GLY A 172 -14.34 -20.34 6.32
C GLY A 172 -15.52 -20.25 7.29
N ILE A 173 -16.22 -19.11 7.30
CA ILE A 173 -17.43 -18.91 8.11
C ILE A 173 -18.54 -19.87 7.70
N MET A 174 -18.75 -20.06 6.39
CA MET A 174 -19.77 -20.98 5.89
C MET A 174 -19.49 -22.42 6.31
N MET A 175 -18.25 -22.90 6.15
CA MET A 175 -17.83 -24.23 6.58
C MET A 175 -17.95 -24.41 8.09
N MET A 176 -17.54 -23.41 8.87
CA MET A 176 -17.64 -23.40 10.33
C MET A 176 -19.10 -23.54 10.76
N ARG A 177 -20.00 -22.69 10.24
CA ARG A 177 -21.43 -22.73 10.57
C ARG A 177 -22.07 -24.04 10.14
N PHE A 178 -21.76 -24.53 8.94
CA PHE A 178 -22.27 -25.81 8.45
C PHE A 178 -21.82 -26.99 9.33
N GLY A 179 -20.54 -27.02 9.70
CA GLY A 179 -19.99 -28.05 10.58
C GLY A 179 -20.68 -28.06 11.95
N PHE A 180 -20.76 -26.91 12.61
CA PHE A 180 -21.43 -26.80 13.92
C PHE A 180 -22.93 -27.12 13.85
N TRP A 181 -23.64 -26.63 12.82
CA TRP A 181 -25.06 -26.87 12.66
C TRP A 181 -25.37 -28.37 12.52
N ASN A 182 -24.65 -29.07 11.65
CA ASN A 182 -24.84 -30.51 11.46
C ASN A 182 -24.42 -31.31 12.70
N TRP A 183 -23.33 -30.92 13.35
CA TRP A 183 -22.89 -31.58 14.58
C TRP A 183 -23.92 -31.44 15.70
N TYR A 184 -24.48 -30.25 15.89
CA TYR A 184 -25.52 -30.01 16.89
C TYR A 184 -26.76 -30.86 16.64
N TRP A 185 -27.33 -30.77 15.43
CA TRP A 185 -28.56 -31.48 15.08
C TRP A 185 -28.42 -33.01 15.14
N LYS A 186 -27.29 -33.55 14.69
CA LYS A 186 -27.12 -35.01 14.63
C LYS A 186 -26.60 -35.61 15.92
N SER A 187 -25.62 -34.99 16.57
CA SER A 187 -24.96 -35.60 17.73
C SER A 187 -25.48 -35.01 19.04
N GLN A 188 -25.51 -33.68 19.17
CA GLN A 188 -25.80 -33.03 20.45
C GLN A 188 -27.25 -33.27 20.90
N VAL A 189 -28.24 -33.17 20.00
CA VAL A 189 -29.65 -33.39 20.35
C VAL A 189 -29.88 -34.79 20.94
N HIS A 190 -29.24 -35.82 20.39
CA HIS A 190 -29.35 -37.19 20.89
C HIS A 190 -28.61 -37.37 22.23
N GLN A 191 -27.40 -36.82 22.35
CA GLN A 191 -26.63 -36.87 23.60
C GLN A 191 -27.35 -36.14 24.74
N ASP A 192 -27.92 -34.97 24.48
CA ASP A 192 -28.70 -34.20 25.44
C ASP A 192 -29.96 -34.96 25.87
N SER A 193 -30.64 -35.63 24.92
CA SER A 193 -31.80 -36.48 25.22
C SER A 193 -31.42 -37.66 26.14
N ILE A 194 -30.32 -38.36 25.85
CA ILE A 194 -29.83 -39.47 26.69
C ILE A 194 -29.43 -38.95 28.07
N ALA A 195 -28.72 -37.83 28.15
CA ALA A 195 -28.31 -37.24 29.43
C ALA A 195 -29.51 -36.85 30.29
N ARG A 196 -30.58 -36.30 29.69
CA ARG A 196 -31.83 -35.98 30.39
C ARG A 196 -32.52 -37.24 30.93
N ASN A 197 -32.60 -38.30 30.13
CA ASN A 197 -33.20 -39.57 30.56
C ASN A 197 -32.40 -40.23 31.69
N GLN A 198 -31.07 -40.23 31.60
CA GLN A 198 -30.19 -40.74 32.66
C GLN A 198 -30.32 -39.93 33.95
N ALA A 199 -30.39 -38.61 33.86
CA ALA A 199 -30.63 -37.74 35.02
C ALA A 199 -31.98 -38.05 35.68
N ALA A 200 -33.05 -38.22 34.89
CA ALA A 200 -34.37 -38.57 35.39
C ALA A 200 -34.37 -39.93 36.13
N GLN A 201 -33.76 -40.96 35.53
CA GLN A 201 -33.64 -42.28 36.15
C GLN A 201 -32.84 -42.25 37.47
N TRP A 202 -31.77 -41.46 37.50
CA TRP A 202 -30.96 -41.29 38.70
C TRP A 202 -31.75 -40.65 39.85
N VAL A 203 -32.57 -39.63 39.55
CA VAL A 203 -33.47 -39.01 40.53
C VAL A 203 -34.48 -40.02 41.07
N VAL A 204 -35.15 -40.79 40.20
CA VAL A 204 -36.12 -41.83 40.61
C VAL A 204 -35.45 -42.89 41.51
N THR A 205 -34.24 -43.33 41.15
CA THR A 205 -33.48 -44.32 41.92
C THR A 205 -33.08 -43.78 43.30
N ARG A 206 -32.67 -42.50 43.38
CA ARG A 206 -32.35 -41.84 44.65
C ARG A 206 -33.59 -41.73 45.55
N VAL A 207 -34.72 -41.25 45.00
CA VAL A 207 -35.97 -41.10 45.76
C VAL A 207 -36.47 -42.43 46.30
N SER A 208 -36.51 -43.47 45.47
CA SER A 208 -36.94 -44.82 45.90
C SER A 208 -36.01 -45.46 46.94
N LYS A 209 -34.72 -45.08 46.98
CA LYS A 209 -33.80 -45.51 48.02
C LYS A 209 -34.12 -44.84 49.37
N TYR A 210 -34.37 -43.54 49.39
CA TYR A 210 -34.72 -42.81 50.61
C TYR A 210 -36.09 -43.21 51.17
N GLU A 211 -37.04 -43.57 50.31
CA GLU A 211 -38.36 -44.07 50.75
C GLU A 211 -38.25 -45.41 51.50
N LYS A 212 -37.31 -46.28 51.10
CA LYS A 212 -37.08 -47.57 51.76
C LYS A 212 -36.24 -47.47 53.02
N GLU A 213 -35.35 -46.49 53.09
CA GLU A 213 -34.63 -46.13 54.31
C GLU A 213 -35.56 -45.25 55.16
N GLU A 214 -36.64 -45.84 55.68
CA GLU A 214 -37.56 -45.17 56.62
C GLU A 214 -36.71 -44.53 57.73
N ILE A 215 -36.60 -43.20 57.71
CA ILE A 215 -36.08 -42.45 58.84
C ILE A 215 -37.17 -42.58 59.91
N PRO A 216 -36.95 -43.33 61.01
CA PRO A 216 -37.98 -43.56 61.99
C PRO A 216 -38.37 -42.22 62.59
N GLY A 217 -39.60 -41.76 62.32
CA GLY A 217 -40.15 -40.51 62.87
C GLY A 217 -40.36 -39.35 61.89
N TRP A 218 -40.14 -39.51 60.57
CA TRP A 218 -40.41 -38.44 59.60
C TRP A 218 -41.72 -38.66 58.81
N THR A 219 -42.86 -38.27 59.38
CA THR A 219 -44.21 -38.47 58.81
C THR A 219 -44.69 -37.33 57.89
N GLY A 220 -43.77 -36.62 57.22
CA GLY A 220 -44.05 -35.32 56.59
C GLY A 220 -44.05 -35.26 55.06
N PHE A 221 -43.71 -36.32 54.34
CA PHE A 221 -43.38 -36.21 52.90
C PHE A 221 -44.58 -36.24 51.94
N ASP A 222 -45.73 -36.75 52.37
CA ASP A 222 -46.90 -36.93 51.51
C ASP A 222 -47.52 -35.62 51.00
N ASN A 223 -47.20 -34.48 51.63
CA ASN A 223 -47.78 -33.19 51.27
C ASN A 223 -46.98 -32.35 50.26
N PHE A 224 -45.75 -32.72 49.87
CA PHE A 224 -44.89 -31.82 49.09
C PHE A 224 -44.57 -32.27 47.65
N VAL A 225 -44.59 -33.57 47.32
CA VAL A 225 -44.07 -34.05 46.03
C VAL A 225 -45.16 -34.46 45.02
N GLY A 226 -46.41 -34.61 45.47
CA GLY A 226 -47.49 -35.18 44.66
C GLY A 226 -48.10 -34.31 43.55
N ARG A 227 -47.88 -32.99 43.52
CA ARG A 227 -48.60 -32.11 42.57
C ARG A 227 -47.78 -31.55 41.40
N ASP A 228 -46.50 -31.25 41.57
CA ASP A 228 -45.79 -30.47 40.54
C ASP A 228 -44.94 -31.32 39.57
N LEU A 229 -44.65 -32.58 39.90
CA LEU A 229 -43.79 -33.43 39.07
C LEU A 229 -44.52 -34.29 38.03
N MET A 230 -45.84 -34.46 38.12
CA MET A 230 -46.61 -35.26 37.15
C MET A 230 -47.23 -34.44 36.01
N GLY A 231 -47.17 -33.11 36.06
CA GLY A 231 -47.86 -32.24 35.08
C GLY A 231 -47.10 -31.91 33.79
N SER A 232 -45.84 -32.32 33.64
CA SER A 232 -44.97 -31.85 32.54
C SER A 232 -44.26 -32.95 31.75
N LEU A 233 -44.70 -34.21 31.86
CA LEU A 233 -44.27 -35.24 30.92
C LEU A 233 -45.01 -35.03 29.59
N PRO A 234 -44.32 -34.71 28.48
CA PRO A 234 -44.96 -34.62 27.18
C PRO A 234 -45.45 -36.02 26.79
N VAL A 235 -46.76 -36.13 26.61
CA VAL A 235 -47.38 -37.28 25.95
C VAL A 235 -47.03 -37.17 24.46
N GLY A 236 -46.02 -37.92 24.04
CA GLY A 236 -45.57 -38.01 22.65
C GLY A 236 -44.96 -39.38 22.40
#